data_AF-A0A9P5WLA1-F1
#
_entry.id   AF-A0A9P5WLA1-F1
#
_cell.length_a   1.000
_cell.length_b   1.000
_cell.length_c   1.000
_cell.angle_alpha   90.00
_cell.angle_beta   90.00
_cell.angle_gamma   90.00
#
_symmetry.space_group_name_H-M   'P 1'
#
loop_
_entity.id
_entity.type
_entity.pdbx_description
1 polymer ?
#
loop_
_entity_poly.entity_id
_entity_poly.type
_entity_poly.pdbx_seq_one_letter_code
_entity_poly.pdbx_strand_id
1 'polypeptide(L)'
;METTKALIAYFLFEQSFELIEIQYSHYNTTSASPEKGDGTTRRSQVLMGSVSWLIKAGDEIGSSRSGANAVQPDDTAAKLVNILIDVGQSFDLRALVQSIYTMTEAVRHQKQPHAQMFTLWSRMLVIAASFDSVSVPDSSEEISGAEFRDIILDRVCTAPWNHKSVLSLATALADVEMEAKQLETAIVKIMKQFKQVDAADLPVLIYNLLHLSSKGHQRLVMRGILEFFDRLNIGGTSLESLRSENPKGAAHLAFSELSAIESTVILHFSFAVKQDQELGAELLKHMKSGKLAYLSSFSLACLMTMAKIHRFEDSVMDYLKSSISSAYKDMERMQREPWVSNFEGMAPLPILDMFCDIIRKVPFGLEQLTPSLVHCGVYIMDSMAPKSPWMASDKEVTKKLTPKSPNELGCELGATILAEIFKTQASARTEILDNIMSRIVTKSTKNIVKNSSEELEEHLPRIKESLDYLSFLSLTTAVRLMAAVKDVARVNKPFRDSLILILRKALFS
;
A
#
# COMPACT_ATOMS: atom_id res chain seq x y z
N MET A 1 -8.64 31.63 -24.95
CA MET A 1 -9.55 32.04 -23.86
C MET A 1 -10.88 32.59 -24.38
N GLU A 2 -10.90 33.37 -25.48
CA GLU A 2 -12.16 33.84 -26.10
C GLU A 2 -12.95 32.72 -26.84
N THR A 3 -12.27 31.75 -27.45
CA THR A 3 -12.91 30.63 -28.15
C THR A 3 -13.60 29.62 -27.22
N THR A 4 -13.04 29.36 -26.04
CA THR A 4 -13.66 28.47 -25.02
C THR A 4 -14.86 29.14 -24.34
N LYS A 5 -14.79 30.47 -24.11
CA LYS A 5 -15.94 31.25 -23.62
C LYS A 5 -17.05 31.31 -24.67
N ALA A 6 -16.72 31.37 -25.96
CA ALA A 6 -17.70 31.30 -27.04
C ALA A 6 -18.36 29.92 -27.15
N LEU A 7 -17.61 28.82 -26.98
CA LEU A 7 -18.14 27.44 -27.01
C LEU A 7 -19.00 27.11 -25.78
N ILE A 8 -18.61 27.55 -24.59
CA ILE A 8 -19.41 27.38 -23.37
C ILE A 8 -20.64 28.31 -23.39
N ALA A 9 -20.52 29.54 -23.91
CA ALA A 9 -21.67 30.42 -24.14
C ALA A 9 -22.63 29.82 -25.16
N TYR A 10 -22.15 29.18 -26.23
CA TYR A 10 -22.98 28.47 -27.21
C TYR A 10 -23.69 27.25 -26.59
N PHE A 11 -22.99 26.51 -25.72
CA PHE A 11 -23.56 25.36 -25.01
C PHE A 11 -24.62 25.76 -23.97
N LEU A 12 -24.38 26.86 -23.24
CA LEU A 12 -25.35 27.42 -22.30
C LEU A 12 -26.54 28.10 -23.00
N PHE A 13 -26.35 28.64 -24.21
CA PHE A 13 -27.42 29.20 -25.03
C PHE A 13 -28.36 28.12 -25.61
N GLU A 14 -27.87 26.89 -25.81
CA GLU A 14 -28.69 25.75 -26.27
C GLU A 14 -29.43 24.98 -25.17
N GLN A 15 -29.03 25.05 -23.89
CA GLN A 15 -29.83 24.45 -22.81
C GLN A 15 -31.15 25.18 -22.54
N SER A 16 -31.39 26.31 -23.18
CA SER A 16 -32.62 27.11 -23.12
C SER A 16 -33.62 26.85 -24.27
N PHE A 17 -33.57 25.68 -24.90
CA PHE A 17 -34.45 25.27 -26.01
C PHE A 17 -35.87 24.81 -25.61
N GLU A 18 -36.49 25.50 -24.65
CA GLU A 18 -37.95 25.44 -24.41
C GLU A 18 -38.62 26.83 -24.47
N LEU A 19 -37.86 27.92 -24.67
CA LEU A 19 -38.41 29.29 -24.66
C LEU A 19 -38.35 30.05 -25.99
N ILE A 20 -37.87 29.42 -27.08
CA ILE A 20 -37.81 30.04 -28.41
C ILE A 20 -38.63 29.20 -29.40
N GLU A 21 -39.91 28.95 -29.09
CA GLU A 21 -40.92 28.60 -30.10
C GLU A 21 -41.93 29.74 -30.32
N ILE A 22 -41.82 30.86 -29.59
CA ILE A 22 -42.83 31.93 -29.60
C ILE A 22 -42.39 33.21 -30.35
N GLN A 23 -41.10 33.42 -30.65
CA GLN A 23 -40.64 34.70 -31.22
C GLN A 23 -40.12 34.68 -32.67
N TYR A 24 -40.33 33.58 -33.41
CA TYR A 24 -40.03 33.50 -34.85
C TYR A 24 -41.23 33.06 -35.71
N SER A 25 -42.47 33.31 -35.27
CA SER A 25 -43.68 33.11 -36.10
C SER A 25 -44.15 34.37 -36.86
N HIS A 26 -43.41 35.47 -36.80
CA HIS A 26 -43.70 36.69 -37.56
C HIS A 26 -42.45 37.14 -38.30
N TYR A 27 -42.12 36.48 -39.40
CA TYR A 27 -41.74 37.08 -40.68
C TYR A 27 -41.30 35.95 -41.63
N ASN A 28 -42.07 35.78 -42.70
CA ASN A 28 -41.82 34.95 -43.89
C ASN A 28 -41.91 33.42 -43.76
N THR A 29 -43.07 32.96 -44.21
CA THR A 29 -43.29 31.80 -45.09
C THR A 29 -42.08 31.38 -45.93
N THR A 30 -41.42 30.30 -45.52
CA THR A 30 -41.01 29.22 -46.44
C THR A 30 -40.90 27.95 -45.62
N SER A 31 -41.69 26.96 -46.00
CA SER A 31 -41.69 25.61 -45.45
C SER A 31 -40.30 24.97 -45.61
N ALA A 32 -39.56 24.89 -44.52
CA ALA A 32 -38.57 23.84 -44.31
C ALA A 32 -38.68 23.44 -42.85
N SER A 33 -39.22 22.25 -42.62
CA SER A 33 -39.17 21.60 -41.32
C SER A 33 -37.70 21.55 -40.87
N PRO A 34 -37.35 21.93 -39.63
CA PRO A 34 -36.00 21.74 -39.14
C PRO A 34 -35.79 20.23 -39.01
N GLU A 35 -35.19 19.65 -40.04
CA GLU A 35 -34.73 18.28 -40.04
C GLU A 35 -33.86 18.06 -38.80
N LYS A 36 -34.12 16.97 -38.08
CA LYS A 36 -33.37 16.49 -36.90
C LYS A 36 -31.85 16.30 -37.13
N GLY A 37 -31.30 16.67 -38.29
CA GLY A 37 -29.89 16.48 -38.68
C GLY A 37 -28.91 17.61 -38.32
N ASP A 38 -29.37 18.86 -38.13
CA ASP A 38 -28.45 20.00 -37.88
C ASP A 38 -27.89 19.98 -36.44
N GLY A 39 -28.74 19.68 -35.45
CA GLY A 39 -28.33 19.64 -34.03
C GLY A 39 -27.28 18.56 -33.72
N THR A 40 -27.44 17.36 -34.28
CA THR A 40 -26.52 16.23 -34.09
C THR A 40 -25.14 16.51 -34.70
N THR A 41 -25.11 17.18 -35.86
CA THR A 41 -23.88 17.60 -36.54
C THR A 41 -23.14 18.67 -35.73
N ARG A 42 -23.86 19.65 -35.16
CA ARG A 42 -23.26 20.68 -34.29
C ARG A 42 -22.68 20.09 -33.01
N ARG A 43 -23.42 19.19 -32.33
CA ARG A 43 -22.93 18.49 -31.13
C ARG A 43 -21.65 17.70 -31.40
N SER A 44 -21.56 17.07 -32.56
CA SER A 44 -20.36 16.35 -33.02
C SER A 44 -19.15 17.28 -33.18
N GLN A 45 -19.34 18.47 -33.73
CA GLN A 45 -18.27 19.48 -33.85
C GLN A 45 -17.83 20.02 -32.48
N VAL A 46 -18.77 20.26 -31.57
CA VAL A 46 -18.47 20.69 -30.19
C VAL A 46 -17.63 19.64 -29.47
N LEU A 47 -17.99 18.36 -29.60
CA LEU A 47 -17.25 17.25 -29.01
C LEU A 47 -15.80 17.20 -29.53
N MET A 48 -15.63 17.15 -30.85
CA MET A 48 -14.31 17.09 -31.48
C MET A 48 -13.46 18.33 -31.14
N GLY A 49 -14.07 19.51 -31.11
CA GLY A 49 -13.43 20.76 -30.70
C GLY A 49 -12.99 20.74 -29.22
N SER A 50 -13.82 20.20 -28.34
CA SER A 50 -13.51 20.05 -26.91
C SER A 50 -12.35 19.08 -26.68
N VAL A 51 -12.34 17.94 -27.38
CA VAL A 51 -11.23 16.97 -27.34
C VAL A 51 -9.93 17.61 -27.83
N SER A 52 -9.96 18.32 -28.96
CA SER A 52 -8.76 19.02 -29.46
C SER A 52 -8.28 20.09 -28.48
N TRP A 53 -9.18 20.78 -27.79
CA TRP A 53 -8.82 21.77 -26.78
C TRP A 53 -8.17 21.11 -25.55
N LEU A 54 -8.74 20.01 -25.04
CA LEU A 54 -8.17 19.28 -23.89
C LEU A 54 -6.75 18.74 -24.18
N ILE A 55 -6.49 18.31 -25.41
CA ILE A 55 -5.15 17.89 -25.83
C ILE A 55 -4.17 19.08 -25.83
N LYS A 56 -4.56 20.21 -26.46
CA LYS A 56 -3.70 21.41 -26.55
C LYS A 56 -3.48 22.10 -25.22
N ALA A 57 -4.51 22.22 -24.39
CA ALA A 57 -4.45 22.89 -23.09
C ALA A 57 -3.45 22.20 -22.16
N GLY A 58 -3.36 20.87 -22.20
CA GLY A 58 -2.36 20.17 -21.41
C GLY A 58 -0.92 20.35 -21.92
N ASP A 59 -0.72 20.39 -23.25
CA ASP A 59 0.61 20.66 -23.84
C ASP A 59 1.11 22.08 -23.47
N GLU A 60 0.22 23.06 -23.41
CA GLU A 60 0.53 24.44 -23.00
C GLU A 60 0.92 24.55 -21.51
N ILE A 61 0.19 23.85 -20.62
CA ILE A 61 0.50 23.79 -19.18
C ILE A 61 1.84 23.10 -18.93
N GLY A 62 2.17 22.07 -19.71
CA GLY A 62 3.46 21.37 -19.65
C GLY A 62 4.66 22.24 -20.05
N SER A 63 4.41 23.29 -20.83
CA SER A 63 5.41 24.19 -21.43
C SER A 63 5.70 25.45 -20.59
N SER A 64 4.71 25.93 -19.83
CA SER A 64 4.84 27.13 -19.00
C SER A 64 5.50 26.82 -17.65
N ARG A 65 6.68 27.41 -17.40
CA ARG A 65 7.29 27.44 -16.07
C ARG A 65 6.32 28.09 -15.07
N SER A 66 6.00 27.34 -14.01
CA SER A 66 5.39 27.76 -12.73
C SER A 66 5.22 29.28 -12.58
N GLY A 67 4.00 29.75 -12.72
CA GLY A 67 3.57 31.12 -12.46
C GLY A 67 2.17 31.10 -11.85
N ALA A 68 1.97 31.89 -10.79
CA ALA A 68 0.92 31.77 -9.76
C ALA A 68 -0.55 32.05 -10.18
N ASN A 69 -0.98 31.73 -11.41
CA ASN A 69 -2.36 31.98 -11.89
C ASN A 69 -3.07 30.77 -12.53
N ALA A 70 -2.59 29.54 -12.30
CA ALA A 70 -3.10 28.32 -12.94
C ALA A 70 -4.44 27.76 -12.39
N VAL A 71 -5.20 28.52 -11.60
CA VAL A 71 -6.42 28.02 -10.92
C VAL A 71 -7.69 28.05 -11.81
N GLN A 72 -7.68 28.76 -12.95
CA GLN A 72 -8.87 28.88 -13.83
C GLN A 72 -9.09 27.79 -14.92
N PRO A 73 -8.08 27.11 -15.50
CA PRO A 73 -8.32 26.11 -16.55
C PRO A 73 -8.89 24.78 -16.03
N ASP A 74 -8.51 24.33 -14.82
CA ASP A 74 -8.89 23.00 -14.30
C ASP A 74 -10.39 22.89 -13.98
N ASP A 75 -10.96 23.88 -13.28
CA ASP A 75 -12.39 23.93 -12.94
C ASP A 75 -13.26 24.06 -14.21
N THR A 76 -12.78 24.84 -15.19
CA THR A 76 -13.45 24.98 -16.49
C THR A 76 -13.43 23.67 -17.26
N ALA A 77 -12.29 22.96 -17.29
CA ALA A 77 -12.16 21.66 -17.95
C ALA A 77 -13.05 20.59 -17.28
N ALA A 78 -13.10 20.56 -15.94
CA ALA A 78 -13.95 19.64 -15.20
C ALA A 78 -15.44 19.86 -15.50
N LYS A 79 -15.91 21.12 -15.46
CA LYS A 79 -17.29 21.49 -15.81
C LYS A 79 -17.64 21.09 -17.24
N LEU A 80 -16.75 21.38 -18.20
CA LEU A 80 -16.93 21.00 -19.60
C LEU A 80 -17.06 19.48 -19.75
N VAL A 81 -16.15 18.72 -19.12
CA VAL A 81 -16.16 17.25 -19.23
C VAL A 81 -17.41 16.65 -18.59
N ASN A 82 -17.87 17.15 -17.44
CA ASN A 82 -19.11 16.69 -16.81
C ASN A 82 -20.32 16.90 -17.74
N ILE A 83 -20.42 18.09 -18.34
CA ILE A 83 -21.47 18.40 -19.31
C ILE A 83 -21.42 17.46 -20.53
N LEU A 84 -20.22 17.18 -21.06
CA LEU A 84 -20.06 16.26 -22.19
C LEU A 84 -20.42 14.82 -21.81
N ILE A 85 -20.14 14.39 -20.58
CA ILE A 85 -20.53 13.07 -20.07
C ILE A 85 -22.05 12.97 -19.97
N ASP A 86 -22.72 13.99 -19.41
CA ASP A 86 -24.19 14.01 -19.23
C ASP A 86 -24.93 13.92 -20.57
N VAL A 87 -24.39 14.54 -21.62
CA VAL A 87 -24.97 14.57 -22.97
C VAL A 87 -24.45 13.41 -23.85
N GLY A 88 -23.59 12.53 -23.29
CA GLY A 88 -22.83 11.50 -23.98
C GLY A 88 -23.62 10.56 -24.88
N GLN A 89 -24.81 10.15 -24.45
CA GLN A 89 -25.68 9.23 -25.22
C GLN A 89 -26.33 9.89 -26.44
N SER A 90 -26.33 11.22 -26.52
CA SER A 90 -26.96 11.96 -27.62
C SER A 90 -26.01 12.33 -28.75
N PHE A 91 -24.73 11.97 -28.64
CA PHE A 91 -23.74 12.21 -29.69
C PHE A 91 -23.91 11.26 -30.86
N ASP A 92 -23.54 11.73 -32.05
CA ASP A 92 -23.41 10.88 -33.22
C ASP A 92 -22.35 9.80 -32.99
N LEU A 93 -22.66 8.55 -33.37
CA LEU A 93 -21.78 7.41 -33.15
C LEU A 93 -20.43 7.60 -33.85
N ARG A 94 -20.41 8.18 -35.07
CA ARG A 94 -19.16 8.41 -35.81
C ARG A 94 -18.28 9.44 -35.11
N ALA A 95 -18.90 10.51 -34.59
CA ALA A 95 -18.18 11.54 -33.85
C ALA A 95 -17.62 11.02 -32.52
N LEU A 96 -18.38 10.19 -31.80
CA LEU A 96 -17.95 9.54 -30.56
C LEU A 96 -16.71 8.66 -30.81
N VAL A 97 -16.79 7.79 -31.82
CA VAL A 97 -15.72 6.85 -32.17
C VAL A 97 -14.47 7.59 -32.63
N GLN A 98 -14.62 8.61 -33.48
CA GLN A 98 -13.51 9.46 -33.93
C GLN A 98 -12.85 10.20 -32.77
N SER A 99 -13.64 10.65 -31.78
CA SER A 99 -13.14 11.30 -30.57
C SER A 99 -12.30 10.34 -29.72
N ILE A 100 -12.80 9.13 -29.45
CA ILE A 100 -12.08 8.08 -28.72
C ILE A 100 -10.76 7.75 -29.41
N TYR A 101 -10.79 7.62 -30.75
CA TYR A 101 -9.59 7.35 -31.54
C TYR A 101 -8.58 8.48 -31.45
N THR A 102 -9.03 9.74 -31.56
CA THR A 102 -8.18 10.92 -31.46
C THR A 102 -7.51 11.03 -30.09
N MET A 103 -8.25 10.75 -29.00
CA MET A 103 -7.70 10.68 -27.64
C MET A 103 -6.67 9.55 -27.51
N THR A 104 -6.93 8.40 -28.11
CA THR A 104 -6.02 7.24 -28.10
C THR A 104 -4.72 7.53 -28.86
N GLU A 105 -4.80 8.17 -30.03
CA GLU A 105 -3.63 8.59 -30.80
C GLU A 105 -2.82 9.68 -30.06
N ALA A 106 -3.47 10.56 -29.30
CA ALA A 106 -2.76 11.51 -28.44
C ALA A 106 -1.88 10.81 -27.39
N VAL A 107 -2.36 9.71 -26.81
CA VAL A 107 -1.57 8.85 -25.89
C VAL A 107 -0.42 8.20 -26.62
N ARG A 108 -0.67 7.59 -27.79
CA ARG A 108 0.36 6.94 -28.62
C ARG A 108 1.50 7.87 -29.01
N HIS A 109 1.18 9.14 -29.29
CA HIS A 109 2.16 10.18 -29.61
C HIS A 109 2.80 10.84 -28.37
N GLN A 110 2.53 10.33 -27.16
CA GLN A 110 3.05 10.84 -25.89
C GLN A 110 2.78 12.35 -25.65
N LYS A 111 1.68 12.87 -26.19
CA LYS A 111 1.22 14.24 -25.88
C LYS A 111 0.93 14.35 -24.38
N GLN A 112 0.84 15.57 -23.87
CA GLN A 112 0.49 15.85 -22.47
C GLN A 112 -0.93 16.39 -22.40
N PRO A 113 -1.98 15.59 -22.70
CA PRO A 113 -3.35 16.09 -22.62
C PRO A 113 -3.73 16.41 -21.18
N HIS A 114 -4.70 17.31 -21.03
CA HIS A 114 -5.28 17.62 -19.73
C HIS A 114 -5.87 16.36 -19.06
N ALA A 115 -5.70 16.21 -17.74
CA ALA A 115 -6.13 15.01 -17.00
C ALA A 115 -7.60 14.62 -17.23
N GLN A 116 -8.48 15.61 -17.30
CA GLN A 116 -9.92 15.44 -17.55
C GLN A 116 -10.25 14.79 -18.91
N MET A 117 -9.31 14.79 -19.87
CA MET A 117 -9.48 14.04 -21.12
C MET A 117 -9.64 12.54 -20.85
N PHE A 118 -8.94 11.98 -19.86
CA PHE A 118 -9.00 10.56 -19.55
C PHE A 118 -10.31 10.17 -18.84
N THR A 119 -10.87 11.08 -18.05
CA THR A 119 -12.22 10.96 -17.49
C THR A 119 -13.26 10.91 -18.61
N LEU A 120 -13.15 11.80 -19.59
CA LEU A 120 -14.04 11.80 -20.76
C LEU A 120 -13.86 10.52 -21.60
N TRP A 121 -12.61 10.12 -21.84
CA TRP A 121 -12.25 8.93 -22.62
C TRP A 121 -12.86 7.65 -22.04
N SER A 122 -12.71 7.40 -20.74
CA SER A 122 -13.27 6.19 -20.10
C SER A 122 -14.79 6.13 -20.21
N ARG A 123 -15.49 7.25 -19.94
CA ARG A 123 -16.95 7.32 -20.04
C ARG A 123 -17.45 7.15 -21.47
N MET A 124 -16.79 7.80 -22.43
CA MET A 124 -17.12 7.65 -23.85
C MET A 124 -16.87 6.22 -24.35
N LEU A 125 -15.81 5.57 -23.88
CA LEU A 125 -15.51 4.19 -24.22
C LEU A 125 -16.58 3.23 -23.69
N VAL A 126 -17.08 3.46 -22.47
CA VAL A 126 -18.20 2.70 -21.90
C VAL A 126 -19.48 2.90 -22.71
N ILE A 127 -19.78 4.13 -23.14
CA ILE A 127 -20.93 4.43 -24.01
C ILE A 127 -20.75 3.76 -25.39
N ALA A 128 -19.56 3.83 -25.98
CA ALA A 128 -19.27 3.19 -27.27
C ALA A 128 -19.42 1.66 -27.19
N ALA A 129 -19.07 1.07 -26.04
CA ALA A 129 -19.17 -0.36 -25.82
C ALA A 129 -20.62 -0.89 -25.80
N SER A 130 -21.62 -0.05 -25.54
CA SER A 130 -23.04 -0.48 -25.51
C SER A 130 -23.70 -0.56 -26.89
N PHE A 131 -23.03 -0.17 -27.96
CA PHE A 131 -23.58 -0.23 -29.33
C PHE A 131 -23.31 -1.59 -29.99
N ASP A 132 -24.30 -2.10 -30.73
CA ASP A 132 -24.22 -3.40 -31.41
C ASP A 132 -23.24 -3.42 -32.59
N SER A 133 -23.11 -2.30 -33.31
CA SER A 133 -22.20 -2.14 -34.45
C SER A 133 -21.55 -0.75 -34.44
N VAL A 134 -20.25 -0.71 -34.67
CA VAL A 134 -19.38 0.46 -34.68
C VAL A 134 -18.43 0.37 -35.87
N SER A 135 -18.36 1.43 -36.67
CA SER A 135 -17.38 1.54 -37.76
C SER A 135 -16.05 2.07 -37.23
N VAL A 136 -15.00 1.26 -37.32
CA VAL A 136 -13.65 1.64 -36.84
C VAL A 136 -13.02 2.65 -37.79
N PRO A 137 -12.42 3.75 -37.28
CA PRO A 137 -11.68 4.68 -38.11
C PRO A 137 -10.52 3.96 -38.80
N ASP A 138 -10.35 4.21 -40.10
CA ASP A 138 -9.33 3.59 -40.97
C ASP A 138 -9.61 2.14 -41.44
N SER A 139 -10.77 1.55 -41.09
CA SER A 139 -11.21 0.27 -41.67
C SER A 139 -12.66 0.35 -42.18
N SER A 140 -12.98 -0.43 -43.21
CA SER A 140 -14.36 -0.56 -43.69
C SER A 140 -15.17 -1.60 -42.89
N GLU A 141 -14.59 -2.16 -41.82
CA GLU A 141 -15.21 -3.22 -41.03
C GLU A 141 -16.11 -2.62 -39.94
N GLU A 142 -17.31 -3.16 -39.85
CA GLU A 142 -18.23 -2.94 -38.74
C GLU A 142 -18.01 -4.03 -37.70
N ILE A 143 -17.65 -3.61 -36.49
CA ILE A 143 -17.41 -4.51 -35.36
C ILE A 143 -18.34 -4.14 -34.22
N SER A 144 -18.50 -5.02 -33.23
CA SER A 144 -19.29 -4.68 -32.05
C SER A 144 -18.63 -3.58 -31.21
N GLY A 145 -19.42 -2.81 -30.46
CA GLY A 145 -18.89 -1.81 -29.53
C GLY A 145 -17.93 -2.41 -28.50
N ALA A 146 -18.19 -3.64 -28.05
CA ALA A 146 -17.32 -4.38 -27.14
C ALA A 146 -15.96 -4.70 -27.77
N GLU A 147 -15.93 -5.20 -29.00
CA GLU A 147 -14.68 -5.43 -29.75
C GLU A 147 -13.94 -4.12 -30.02
N PHE A 148 -14.66 -3.03 -30.31
CA PHE A 148 -14.06 -1.70 -30.46
C PHE A 148 -13.37 -1.24 -29.17
N ARG A 149 -14.05 -1.36 -28.02
CA ARG A 149 -13.45 -1.09 -26.70
C ARG A 149 -12.16 -1.89 -26.53
N ASP A 150 -12.20 -3.17 -26.90
CA ASP A 150 -11.09 -4.08 -26.70
C ASP A 150 -9.85 -3.72 -27.53
N ILE A 151 -10.07 -3.32 -28.79
CA ILE A 151 -9.01 -2.80 -29.67
C ILE A 151 -8.41 -1.50 -29.08
N ILE A 152 -9.25 -0.60 -28.59
CA ILE A 152 -8.78 0.68 -28.01
C ILE A 152 -7.97 0.44 -26.73
N LEU A 153 -8.41 -0.48 -25.87
CA LEU A 153 -7.68 -0.85 -24.66
C LEU A 153 -6.32 -1.46 -24.98
N ASP A 154 -6.23 -2.34 -25.98
CA ASP A 154 -4.96 -2.92 -26.42
C ASP A 154 -4.00 -1.85 -26.96
N ARG A 155 -4.50 -0.93 -27.80
CA ARG A 155 -3.72 0.21 -28.33
C ARG A 155 -3.18 1.09 -27.19
N VAL A 156 -4.01 1.41 -26.19
CA VAL A 156 -3.56 2.21 -25.04
C VAL A 156 -2.54 1.46 -24.20
N CYS A 157 -2.73 0.15 -23.96
CA CYS A 157 -1.80 -0.62 -23.13
C CYS A 157 -0.45 -0.88 -23.81
N THR A 158 -0.43 -1.02 -25.14
CA THR A 158 0.79 -1.21 -25.93
C THR A 158 1.55 0.10 -26.18
N ALA A 159 0.85 1.25 -26.25
CA ALA A 159 1.44 2.57 -26.43
C ALA A 159 2.38 3.00 -25.29
N PRO A 160 3.47 3.74 -25.55
CA PRO A 160 4.29 4.34 -24.50
C PRO A 160 3.49 5.44 -23.77
N TRP A 161 3.48 5.42 -22.43
CA TRP A 161 2.75 6.41 -21.64
C TRP A 161 3.65 7.57 -21.26
N ASN A 162 3.10 8.79 -21.32
CA ASN A 162 3.77 9.95 -20.76
C ASN A 162 3.67 9.91 -19.22
N HIS A 163 4.78 10.13 -18.51
CA HIS A 163 4.84 10.09 -17.03
C HIS A 163 3.76 10.94 -16.35
N LYS A 164 3.40 12.12 -16.91
CA LYS A 164 2.35 13.00 -16.35
C LYS A 164 0.93 12.48 -16.55
N SER A 165 0.72 11.61 -17.53
CA SER A 165 -0.60 11.04 -17.85
C SER A 165 -0.84 9.68 -17.19
N VAL A 166 0.20 9.04 -16.64
CA VAL A 166 0.13 7.70 -16.04
C VAL A 166 -0.99 7.61 -15.00
N LEU A 167 -1.07 8.58 -14.09
CA LEU A 167 -2.06 8.54 -13.02
C LEU A 167 -3.49 8.63 -13.55
N SER A 168 -3.74 9.59 -14.45
CA SER A 168 -5.06 9.78 -15.05
C SER A 168 -5.49 8.59 -15.92
N LEU A 169 -4.54 7.99 -16.64
CA LEU A 169 -4.76 6.75 -17.41
C LEU A 169 -5.11 5.57 -16.49
N ALA A 170 -4.36 5.37 -15.40
CA ALA A 170 -4.63 4.31 -14.45
C ALA A 170 -6.02 4.45 -13.80
N THR A 171 -6.42 5.67 -13.42
CA THR A 171 -7.77 5.95 -12.92
C THR A 171 -8.83 5.65 -13.99
N ALA A 172 -8.64 6.13 -15.21
CA ALA A 172 -9.58 5.90 -16.31
C ALA A 172 -9.74 4.42 -16.67
N LEU A 173 -8.65 3.65 -16.63
CA LEU A 173 -8.68 2.19 -16.83
C LEU A 173 -9.45 1.49 -15.70
N ALA A 174 -9.35 1.97 -14.46
CA ALA A 174 -10.11 1.42 -13.34
C ALA A 174 -11.63 1.54 -13.52
N ASP A 175 -12.11 2.55 -14.26
CA ASP A 175 -13.53 2.77 -14.54
C ASP A 175 -14.09 1.91 -15.70
N VAL A 176 -13.22 1.26 -16.50
CA VAL A 176 -13.64 0.46 -17.68
C VAL A 176 -13.72 -1.03 -17.32
N GLU A 177 -14.73 -1.71 -17.84
CA GLU A 177 -14.85 -3.17 -17.76
C GLU A 177 -13.93 -3.84 -18.78
N MET A 178 -13.18 -4.83 -18.33
CA MET A 178 -12.17 -5.54 -19.14
C MET A 178 -12.30 -7.04 -18.95
N GLU A 179 -12.02 -7.79 -20.00
CA GLU A 179 -11.86 -9.24 -19.87
C GLU A 179 -10.58 -9.60 -19.12
N ALA A 180 -10.51 -10.83 -18.60
CA ALA A 180 -9.40 -11.28 -17.78
C ALA A 180 -8.02 -11.06 -18.44
N LYS A 181 -7.87 -11.36 -19.74
CA LYS A 181 -6.59 -11.16 -20.45
C LYS A 181 -6.20 -9.69 -20.60
N GLN A 182 -7.17 -8.83 -20.87
CA GLN A 182 -6.93 -7.40 -21.02
C GLN A 182 -6.63 -6.74 -19.68
N LEU A 183 -7.34 -7.16 -18.63
CA LEU A 183 -7.10 -6.74 -17.26
C LEU A 183 -5.66 -7.07 -16.84
N GLU A 184 -5.17 -8.27 -17.18
CA GLU A 184 -3.78 -8.66 -16.95
C GLU A 184 -2.81 -7.71 -17.67
N THR A 185 -3.05 -7.43 -18.96
CA THR A 185 -2.22 -6.51 -19.76
C THR A 185 -2.20 -5.10 -19.16
N ALA A 186 -3.35 -4.58 -18.73
CA ALA A 186 -3.47 -3.28 -18.08
C ALA A 186 -2.71 -3.23 -16.74
N ILE A 187 -2.87 -4.26 -15.90
CA ILE A 187 -2.15 -4.40 -14.63
C ILE A 187 -0.64 -4.41 -14.87
N VAL A 188 -0.15 -5.26 -15.77
CA VAL A 188 1.28 -5.35 -16.10
C VAL A 188 1.79 -4.01 -16.65
N LYS A 189 0.98 -3.31 -17.46
CA LYS A 189 1.32 -2.00 -18.00
C LYS A 189 1.47 -0.94 -16.91
N ILE A 190 0.54 -0.87 -15.97
CA ILE A 190 0.57 0.05 -14.82
C ILE A 190 1.80 -0.23 -13.95
N MET A 191 2.08 -1.49 -13.65
CA MET A 191 3.23 -1.88 -12.82
C MET A 191 4.57 -1.50 -13.46
N LYS A 192 4.68 -1.56 -14.79
CA LYS A 192 5.87 -1.07 -15.51
C LYS A 192 6.12 0.43 -15.31
N GLN A 193 5.11 1.20 -14.91
CA GLN A 193 5.22 2.64 -14.66
C GLN A 193 5.76 2.98 -13.26
N PHE A 194 5.83 2.03 -12.32
CA PHE A 194 6.25 2.30 -10.94
C PHE A 194 7.62 2.99 -10.83
N LYS A 195 8.55 2.66 -11.72
CA LYS A 195 9.87 3.31 -11.77
C LYS A 195 9.87 4.67 -12.49
N GLN A 196 8.88 4.95 -13.33
CA GLN A 196 8.85 6.14 -14.18
C GLN A 196 8.05 7.29 -13.55
N VAL A 197 7.08 6.96 -12.69
CA VAL A 197 6.23 7.94 -12.01
C VAL A 197 7.01 8.71 -10.94
N ASP A 198 6.63 9.96 -10.71
CA ASP A 198 7.13 10.75 -9.58
C ASP A 198 6.79 10.02 -8.27
N ALA A 199 7.72 10.04 -7.31
CA ALA A 199 7.56 9.28 -6.08
C ALA A 199 6.32 9.70 -5.25
N ALA A 200 5.89 10.96 -5.37
CA ALA A 200 4.69 11.47 -4.73
C ALA A 200 3.38 10.87 -5.28
N ASP A 201 3.37 10.47 -6.56
CA ASP A 201 2.19 9.91 -7.23
C ASP A 201 2.11 8.38 -7.09
N LEU A 202 3.22 7.74 -6.68
CA LEU A 202 3.33 6.30 -6.54
C LEU A 202 2.26 5.69 -5.59
N PRO A 203 1.97 6.26 -4.40
CA PRO A 203 0.89 5.74 -3.55
C PRO A 203 -0.48 5.73 -4.24
N VAL A 204 -0.81 6.79 -4.97
CA VAL A 204 -2.10 6.90 -5.68
C VAL A 204 -2.17 5.90 -6.83
N LEU A 205 -1.07 5.73 -7.56
CA LEU A 205 -0.98 4.72 -8.61
C LEU A 205 -1.17 3.30 -8.07
N ILE A 206 -0.58 2.99 -6.92
CA ILE A 206 -0.75 1.69 -6.26
C ILE A 206 -2.18 1.53 -5.75
N TYR A 207 -2.78 2.57 -5.17
CA TYR A 207 -4.20 2.54 -4.77
C TYR A 207 -5.10 2.20 -5.96
N ASN A 208 -4.91 2.86 -7.11
CA ASN A 208 -5.65 2.56 -8.33
C ASN A 208 -5.43 1.12 -8.81
N LEU A 209 -4.20 0.61 -8.71
CA LEU A 209 -3.89 -0.77 -9.06
C LEU A 209 -4.56 -1.78 -8.12
N LEU A 210 -4.57 -1.50 -6.81
CA LEU A 210 -5.26 -2.30 -5.80
C LEU A 210 -6.78 -2.31 -6.06
N HIS A 211 -7.35 -1.16 -6.40
CA HIS A 211 -8.75 -1.06 -6.79
C HIS A 211 -9.05 -1.88 -8.05
N LEU A 212 -8.21 -1.78 -9.09
CA LEU A 212 -8.33 -2.58 -10.31
C LEU A 212 -8.23 -4.08 -10.02
N SER A 213 -7.42 -4.48 -9.04
CA SER A 213 -7.24 -5.89 -8.65
C SER A 213 -8.49 -6.54 -8.06
N SER A 214 -9.47 -5.74 -7.58
CA SER A 214 -10.77 -6.27 -7.14
C SER A 214 -11.57 -6.91 -8.28
N LYS A 215 -11.25 -6.57 -9.53
CA LYS A 215 -11.84 -7.20 -10.74
C LYS A 215 -11.15 -8.50 -11.14
N GLY A 216 -9.98 -8.82 -10.57
CA GLY A 216 -9.21 -10.02 -10.88
C GLY A 216 -7.69 -9.85 -10.75
N HIS A 217 -6.95 -10.95 -10.88
CA HIS A 217 -5.47 -10.98 -10.86
C HIS A 217 -4.81 -10.40 -9.59
N GLN A 218 -5.51 -10.49 -8.45
CA GLN A 218 -5.01 -10.06 -7.14
C GLN A 218 -3.60 -10.58 -6.84
N ARG A 219 -3.32 -11.86 -7.13
CA ARG A 219 -2.00 -12.47 -6.91
C ARG A 219 -0.88 -11.77 -7.69
N LEU A 220 -1.15 -11.40 -8.95
CA LEU A 220 -0.17 -10.73 -9.82
C LEU A 220 0.15 -9.33 -9.29
N VAL A 221 -0.90 -8.59 -8.91
CA VAL A 221 -0.78 -7.25 -8.33
C VAL A 221 0.01 -7.29 -7.02
N MET A 222 -0.39 -8.16 -6.09
CA MET A 222 0.32 -8.33 -4.82
C MET A 222 1.79 -8.64 -5.03
N ARG A 223 2.07 -9.65 -5.86
CA ARG A 223 3.43 -10.10 -6.12
C ARG A 223 4.32 -8.96 -6.60
N GLY A 224 3.91 -8.20 -7.61
CA GLY A 224 4.82 -7.18 -8.12
C GLY A 224 4.82 -5.87 -7.32
N ILE A 225 3.83 -5.59 -6.46
CA ILE A 225 3.96 -4.54 -5.44
C ILE A 225 5.04 -4.96 -4.42
N LEU A 226 4.97 -6.19 -3.91
CA LEU A 226 5.97 -6.73 -2.97
C LEU A 226 7.37 -6.72 -3.59
N GLU A 227 7.54 -7.32 -4.77
CA GLU A 227 8.83 -7.38 -5.46
C GLU A 227 9.42 -5.98 -5.76
N PHE A 228 8.56 -4.99 -6.02
CA PHE A 228 9.01 -3.62 -6.27
C PHE A 228 9.59 -2.97 -5.00
N PHE A 229 8.87 -3.02 -3.88
CA PHE A 229 9.35 -2.44 -2.62
C PHE A 229 10.48 -3.24 -1.98
N ASP A 230 10.52 -4.56 -2.16
CA ASP A 230 11.62 -5.39 -1.70
C ASP A 230 12.93 -4.99 -2.37
N ARG A 231 12.90 -4.76 -3.69
CA ARG A 231 14.07 -4.27 -4.45
C ARG A 231 14.47 -2.85 -4.03
N LEU A 232 13.52 -1.98 -3.71
CA LEU A 232 13.82 -0.64 -3.17
C LEU A 232 14.53 -0.72 -1.82
N ASN A 233 14.12 -1.65 -0.95
CA ASN A 233 14.67 -1.80 0.39
C ASN A 233 16.04 -2.48 0.46
N ILE A 234 16.34 -3.42 -0.44
CA ILE A 234 17.63 -4.15 -0.46
C ILE A 234 18.79 -3.23 -0.88
N GLY A 235 18.55 -2.21 -1.69
CA GLY A 235 19.60 -1.29 -2.16
C GLY A 235 20.58 -1.92 -3.16
N GLY A 236 21.70 -1.23 -3.41
CA GLY A 236 22.80 -1.74 -4.27
C GLY A 236 22.42 -1.94 -5.74
N THR A 237 22.94 -2.99 -6.38
CA THR A 237 22.69 -3.33 -7.80
C THR A 237 21.18 -3.55 -8.09
N SER A 238 20.41 -4.02 -7.11
CA SER A 238 18.95 -4.15 -7.23
C SER A 238 18.26 -2.79 -7.39
N LEU A 239 18.75 -1.76 -6.68
CA LEU A 239 18.25 -0.39 -6.81
C LEU A 239 18.66 0.23 -8.16
N GLU A 240 19.84 -0.11 -8.69
CA GLU A 240 20.28 0.35 -10.02
C GLU A 240 19.33 -0.11 -11.12
N SER A 241 18.78 -1.33 -11.03
CA SER A 241 17.78 -1.85 -11.97
C SER A 241 16.44 -1.08 -11.93
N LEU A 242 16.18 -0.37 -10.83
CA LEU A 242 14.99 0.44 -10.62
C LEU A 242 15.22 1.94 -10.88
N ARG A 243 16.47 2.38 -11.07
CA ARG A 243 16.75 3.76 -11.49
C ARG A 243 16.12 3.99 -12.85
N SER A 244 15.30 5.03 -12.94
CA SER A 244 14.75 5.51 -14.20
C SER A 244 15.45 6.80 -14.61
N GLU A 245 15.18 7.25 -15.82
CA GLU A 245 15.59 8.59 -16.26
C GLU A 245 14.90 9.70 -15.47
N ASN A 246 13.85 9.39 -14.69
CA ASN A 246 13.13 10.37 -13.88
C ASN A 246 13.89 10.62 -12.56
N PRO A 247 14.50 11.82 -12.36
CA PRO A 247 15.23 12.14 -11.15
C PRO A 247 14.33 12.25 -9.90
N LYS A 248 13.01 12.33 -10.08
CA LYS A 248 12.00 12.34 -8.99
C LYS A 248 11.42 10.95 -8.70
N GLY A 249 11.96 9.89 -9.29
CA GLY A 249 11.53 8.53 -9.03
C GLY A 249 11.89 8.06 -7.61
N ALA A 250 11.14 7.07 -7.11
CA ALA A 250 11.31 6.54 -5.74
C ALA A 250 12.73 6.00 -5.45
N ALA A 251 13.46 5.55 -6.48
CA ALA A 251 14.83 5.04 -6.34
C ALA A 251 15.88 6.11 -5.96
N HIS A 252 15.53 7.40 -6.01
CA HIS A 252 16.42 8.52 -5.70
C HIS A 252 16.19 9.12 -4.31
N LEU A 253 15.18 8.65 -3.58
CA LEU A 253 14.75 9.25 -2.32
C LEU A 253 15.65 8.89 -1.15
N ALA A 254 15.67 9.76 -0.15
CA ALA A 254 16.26 9.46 1.15
C ALA A 254 15.40 8.43 1.90
N PHE A 255 16.01 7.73 2.87
CA PHE A 255 15.33 6.71 3.67
C PHE A 255 14.02 7.20 4.29
N SER A 256 13.97 8.42 4.83
CA SER A 256 12.77 8.99 5.46
C SER A 256 11.62 9.22 4.48
N GLU A 257 11.93 9.68 3.26
CA GLU A 257 10.92 9.96 2.22
C GLU A 257 10.38 8.66 1.64
N LEU A 258 11.27 7.70 1.36
CA LEU A 258 10.87 6.35 0.93
C LEU A 258 10.02 5.67 2.00
N SER A 259 10.41 5.78 3.27
CA SER A 259 9.65 5.22 4.39
C SER A 259 8.25 5.84 4.50
N ALA A 260 8.12 7.15 4.30
CA ALA A 260 6.81 7.81 4.29
C ALA A 260 5.91 7.31 3.15
N ILE A 261 6.46 7.13 1.95
CA ILE A 261 5.73 6.56 0.80
C ILE A 261 5.29 5.13 1.08
N GLU A 262 6.19 4.29 1.60
CA GLU A 262 5.86 2.93 2.00
C GLU A 262 4.74 2.88 3.04
N SER A 263 4.77 3.78 4.03
CA SER A 263 3.70 3.91 5.02
C SER A 263 2.36 4.19 4.38
N THR A 264 2.30 5.11 3.41
CA THR A 264 1.06 5.43 2.68
C THR A 264 0.59 4.23 1.84
N VAL A 265 1.50 3.51 1.19
CA VAL A 265 1.17 2.31 0.43
C VAL A 265 0.63 1.20 1.32
N ILE A 266 1.26 0.96 2.48
CA ILE A 266 0.79 -0.01 3.47
C ILE A 266 -0.60 0.38 4.01
N LEU A 267 -0.87 1.68 4.17
CA LEU A 267 -2.20 2.17 4.54
C LEU A 267 -3.24 1.89 3.45
N HIS A 268 -2.93 2.16 2.18
CA HIS A 268 -3.81 1.84 1.06
C HIS A 268 -4.06 0.33 0.95
N PHE A 269 -3.01 -0.48 1.15
CA PHE A 269 -3.14 -1.93 1.23
C PHE A 269 -4.07 -2.36 2.38
N SER A 270 -3.91 -1.77 3.57
CA SER A 270 -4.81 -2.03 4.72
C SER A 270 -6.27 -1.77 4.37
N PHE A 271 -6.52 -0.65 3.68
CA PHE A 271 -7.87 -0.26 3.27
C PHE A 271 -8.42 -1.21 2.21
N ALA A 272 -7.63 -1.59 1.21
CA ALA A 272 -8.02 -2.53 0.17
C ALA A 272 -8.40 -3.89 0.75
N VAL A 273 -7.60 -4.46 1.67
CA VAL A 273 -7.91 -5.74 2.32
C VAL A 273 -9.15 -5.67 3.21
N LYS A 274 -9.43 -4.51 3.82
CA LYS A 274 -10.67 -4.31 4.60
C LYS A 274 -11.91 -4.31 3.72
N GLN A 275 -11.81 -3.76 2.51
CA GLN A 275 -12.92 -3.73 1.54
C GLN A 275 -13.09 -5.08 0.82
N ASP A 276 -11.98 -5.68 0.40
CA ASP A 276 -11.93 -6.96 -0.31
C ASP A 276 -11.03 -7.94 0.45
N GLN A 277 -11.66 -8.87 1.17
CA GLN A 277 -10.94 -9.86 1.96
C GLN A 277 -10.32 -10.97 1.10
N GLU A 278 -10.74 -11.12 -0.17
CA GLU A 278 -10.12 -12.08 -1.08
C GLU A 278 -8.67 -11.68 -1.39
N LEU A 279 -8.41 -10.37 -1.52
CA LEU A 279 -7.06 -9.82 -1.67
C LEU A 279 -6.12 -10.27 -0.55
N GLY A 280 -6.58 -10.18 0.72
CA GLY A 280 -5.81 -10.65 1.87
C GLY A 280 -5.59 -12.15 1.87
N ALA A 281 -6.60 -12.94 1.49
CA ALA A 281 -6.50 -14.39 1.40
C ALA A 281 -5.49 -14.82 0.31
N GLU A 282 -5.51 -14.18 -0.86
CA GLU A 282 -4.60 -14.48 -1.97
C GLU A 282 -3.17 -14.05 -1.64
N LEU A 283 -2.96 -12.94 -0.92
CA LEU A 283 -1.64 -12.58 -0.39
C LEU A 283 -1.11 -13.67 0.54
N LEU A 284 -1.89 -14.09 1.55
CA LEU A 284 -1.42 -15.11 2.50
C LEU A 284 -1.11 -16.45 1.81
N LYS A 285 -1.91 -16.83 0.81
CA LYS A 285 -1.66 -18.00 -0.04
C LYS A 285 -0.38 -17.85 -0.85
N HIS A 286 -0.12 -16.67 -1.43
CA HIS A 286 1.13 -16.37 -2.12
C HIS A 286 2.34 -16.52 -1.18
N MET A 287 2.29 -15.91 0.01
CA MET A 287 3.34 -16.03 1.03
C MET A 287 3.58 -17.49 1.44
N LYS A 288 2.52 -18.26 1.71
CA LYS A 288 2.62 -19.70 2.02
C LYS A 288 3.26 -20.52 0.90
N SER A 289 3.05 -20.13 -0.37
CA SER A 289 3.62 -20.85 -1.53
C SER A 289 5.13 -20.64 -1.71
N GLY A 290 5.64 -19.44 -1.46
CA GLY A 290 7.09 -19.16 -1.55
C GLY A 290 7.87 -19.33 -0.25
N LYS A 291 7.19 -19.59 0.87
CA LYS A 291 7.78 -19.76 2.20
C LYS A 291 8.71 -18.58 2.53
N LEU A 292 9.96 -18.86 2.90
CA LEU A 292 10.95 -17.88 3.31
C LEU A 292 11.43 -16.96 2.19
N ALA A 293 11.32 -17.37 0.93
CA ALA A 293 11.85 -16.62 -0.21
C ALA A 293 11.08 -15.31 -0.47
N TYR A 294 9.82 -15.23 -0.03
CA TYR A 294 8.99 -14.02 -0.18
C TYR A 294 8.95 -13.17 1.09
N LEU A 295 9.60 -13.60 2.18
CA LEU A 295 9.61 -12.86 3.41
C LEU A 295 10.65 -11.74 3.35
N SER A 296 10.20 -10.52 3.56
CA SER A 296 10.95 -9.28 3.47
C SER A 296 10.42 -8.28 4.50
N SER A 297 11.10 -7.14 4.70
CA SER A 297 10.60 -6.09 5.60
C SER A 297 9.25 -5.52 5.14
N PHE A 298 9.06 -5.31 3.83
CA PHE A 298 7.80 -4.78 3.29
C PHE A 298 6.65 -5.80 3.36
N SER A 299 6.87 -7.05 2.94
CA SER A 299 5.84 -8.09 3.05
C SER A 299 5.48 -8.39 4.50
N LEU A 300 6.45 -8.36 5.43
CA LEU A 300 6.21 -8.48 6.85
C LEU A 300 5.35 -7.31 7.38
N ALA A 301 5.57 -6.08 6.91
CA ALA A 301 4.72 -4.94 7.27
C ALA A 301 3.28 -5.10 6.75
N CYS A 302 3.10 -5.61 5.52
CA CYS A 302 1.77 -5.97 5.00
C CYS A 302 1.09 -7.05 5.86
N LEU A 303 1.83 -8.09 6.26
CA LEU A 303 1.32 -9.14 7.16
C LEU A 303 0.93 -8.57 8.54
N MET A 304 1.76 -7.71 9.14
CA MET A 304 1.42 -7.05 10.41
C MET A 304 0.16 -6.18 10.29
N THR A 305 -0.02 -5.53 9.14
CA THR A 305 -1.22 -4.77 8.84
C THR A 305 -2.45 -5.67 8.75
N MET A 306 -2.33 -6.83 8.11
CA MET A 306 -3.40 -7.83 8.06
C MET A 306 -3.71 -8.44 9.42
N ALA A 307 -2.70 -8.64 10.28
CA ALA A 307 -2.89 -9.19 11.60
C ALA A 307 -3.80 -8.33 12.50
N LYS A 308 -3.98 -7.03 12.18
CA LYS A 308 -4.97 -6.16 12.82
C LYS A 308 -6.42 -6.55 12.53
N ILE A 309 -6.66 -7.31 11.46
CA ILE A 309 -7.98 -7.77 11.07
C ILE A 309 -8.16 -9.14 11.71
N HIS A 310 -9.06 -9.24 12.70
CA HIS A 310 -9.30 -10.44 13.50
C HIS A 310 -9.42 -11.74 12.69
N ARG A 311 -10.03 -11.68 11.48
CA ARG A 311 -10.15 -12.85 10.58
C ARG A 311 -8.79 -13.42 10.13
N PHE A 312 -7.78 -12.57 9.97
CA PHE A 312 -6.46 -12.95 9.48
C PHE A 312 -5.42 -13.11 10.59
N GLU A 313 -5.67 -12.58 11.79
CA GLU A 313 -4.76 -12.56 12.92
C GLU A 313 -4.08 -13.91 13.18
N ASP A 314 -4.84 -14.94 13.54
CA ASP A 314 -4.32 -16.28 13.80
C ASP A 314 -3.56 -16.86 12.60
N SER A 315 -4.13 -16.71 11.40
CA SER A 315 -3.56 -17.26 10.18
C SER A 315 -2.22 -16.62 9.79
N VAL A 316 -2.06 -15.33 10.07
CA VAL A 316 -0.81 -14.59 9.87
C VAL A 316 0.20 -14.96 10.96
N MET A 317 -0.21 -14.98 12.23
CA MET A 317 0.68 -15.32 13.35
C MET A 317 1.21 -16.75 13.25
N ASP A 318 0.38 -17.71 12.87
CA ASP A 318 0.79 -19.10 12.63
C ASP A 318 1.76 -19.23 11.45
N TYR A 319 1.51 -18.48 10.36
CA TYR A 319 2.43 -18.44 9.23
C TYR A 319 3.80 -17.89 9.63
N LEU A 320 3.83 -16.78 10.36
CA LEU A 320 5.07 -16.16 10.81
C LEU A 320 5.84 -17.06 11.77
N LYS A 321 5.17 -17.65 12.77
CA LYS A 321 5.78 -18.63 13.67
C LYS A 321 6.38 -19.82 12.93
N SER A 322 5.64 -20.39 11.98
CA SER A 322 6.14 -21.51 11.17
C SER A 322 7.35 -21.09 10.33
N SER A 323 7.31 -19.90 9.74
CA SER A 323 8.40 -19.35 8.92
C SER A 323 9.65 -19.10 9.77
N ILE A 324 9.52 -18.40 10.90
CA ILE A 324 10.60 -18.13 11.84
C ILE A 324 11.23 -19.44 12.35
N SER A 325 10.39 -20.41 12.72
CA SER A 325 10.86 -21.73 13.15
C SER A 325 11.64 -22.45 12.05
N SER A 326 11.18 -22.37 10.80
CA SER A 326 11.89 -22.94 9.64
C SER A 326 13.24 -22.26 9.44
N ALA A 327 13.27 -20.93 9.41
CA ALA A 327 14.48 -20.17 9.17
C ALA A 327 15.57 -20.44 10.23
N TYR A 328 15.20 -20.55 11.52
CA TYR A 328 16.17 -20.91 12.55
C TYR A 328 16.62 -22.37 12.51
N LYS A 329 15.76 -23.30 12.07
CA LYS A 329 16.18 -24.69 11.81
C LYS A 329 17.13 -24.76 10.62
N ASP A 330 16.90 -23.96 9.59
CA ASP A 330 17.77 -23.89 8.42
C ASP A 330 19.12 -23.27 8.80
N MET A 331 19.12 -22.19 9.59
CA MET A 331 20.34 -21.60 10.16
C MET A 331 21.13 -22.61 11.02
N GLU A 332 20.46 -23.38 11.88
CA GLU A 332 21.10 -24.44 12.67
C GLU A 332 21.74 -25.52 11.77
N ARG A 333 21.05 -25.93 10.69
CA ARG A 333 21.59 -26.89 9.71
C ARG A 333 22.82 -26.34 8.99
N MET A 334 22.77 -25.08 8.54
CA MET A 334 23.91 -24.43 7.87
C MET A 334 25.14 -24.32 8.78
N GLN A 335 24.94 -24.10 10.09
CA GLN A 335 26.05 -24.10 11.05
C GLN A 335 26.65 -25.49 11.27
N ARG A 336 25.84 -26.55 11.20
CA ARG A 336 26.30 -27.94 11.33
C ARG A 336 27.01 -28.42 10.07
N GLU A 337 26.61 -27.92 8.91
CA GLU A 337 27.07 -28.36 7.59
C GLU A 337 27.70 -27.17 6.82
N PRO A 338 28.99 -26.84 7.06
CA PRO A 338 29.61 -25.63 6.51
C PRO A 338 29.65 -25.57 4.98
N TRP A 339 29.60 -26.74 4.32
CA TRP A 339 29.58 -26.83 2.86
C TRP A 339 28.34 -26.18 2.23
N VAL A 340 27.23 -26.08 2.98
CA VAL A 340 25.98 -25.47 2.50
C VAL A 340 26.17 -23.98 2.22
N SER A 341 26.99 -23.30 3.03
CA SER A 341 27.30 -21.87 2.85
C SER A 341 28.16 -21.57 1.61
N ASN A 342 28.71 -22.60 0.95
CA ASN A 342 29.49 -22.42 -0.27
C ASN A 342 28.62 -22.25 -1.52
N PHE A 343 27.30 -22.47 -1.42
CA PHE A 343 26.37 -22.27 -2.54
C PHE A 343 25.85 -20.83 -2.57
N GLU A 344 25.84 -20.22 -3.76
CA GLU A 344 25.26 -18.88 -3.96
C GLU A 344 23.78 -18.85 -3.53
N GLY A 345 23.41 -17.81 -2.78
CA GLY A 345 22.05 -17.63 -2.27
C GLY A 345 21.75 -18.39 -0.96
N MET A 346 22.66 -19.25 -0.48
CA MET A 346 22.51 -19.92 0.83
C MET A 346 23.09 -19.06 1.95
N ALA A 347 22.34 -18.03 2.35
CA ALA A 347 22.62 -17.21 3.52
C ALA A 347 21.49 -17.31 4.56
N PRO A 348 21.79 -17.21 5.87
CA PRO A 348 20.75 -17.14 6.88
C PRO A 348 19.83 -15.95 6.64
N LEU A 349 18.52 -16.17 6.71
CA LEU A 349 17.54 -15.10 6.53
C LEU A 349 17.64 -14.11 7.70
N PRO A 350 17.83 -12.79 7.46
CA PRO A 350 18.02 -11.80 8.52
C PRO A 350 16.68 -11.36 9.12
N ILE A 351 15.97 -12.28 9.78
CA ILE A 351 14.61 -12.05 10.32
C ILE A 351 14.58 -10.87 11.29
N LEU A 352 15.56 -10.79 12.20
CA LEU A 352 15.62 -9.70 13.17
C LEU A 352 15.76 -8.35 12.47
N ASP A 353 16.60 -8.26 11.44
CA ASP A 353 16.80 -7.02 10.69
C ASP A 353 15.51 -6.60 9.97
N MET A 354 14.73 -7.56 9.44
CA MET A 354 13.42 -7.25 8.85
C MET A 354 12.46 -6.60 9.86
N PHE A 355 12.38 -7.12 11.09
CA PHE A 355 11.56 -6.51 12.15
C PHE A 355 12.13 -5.14 12.57
N CYS A 356 13.43 -5.03 12.77
CA CYS A 356 14.10 -3.77 13.10
C CYS A 356 13.88 -2.70 12.02
N ASP A 357 13.88 -3.07 10.75
CA ASP A 357 13.61 -2.15 9.64
C ASP A 357 12.19 -1.62 9.68
N ILE A 358 11.19 -2.46 10.00
CA ILE A 358 9.82 -1.99 10.21
C ILE A 358 9.75 -1.04 11.42
N ILE A 359 10.40 -1.41 12.54
CA ILE A 359 10.40 -0.59 13.77
C ILE A 359 11.05 0.78 13.51
N ARG A 360 12.14 0.84 12.73
CA ARG A 360 12.76 2.11 12.31
C ARG A 360 11.84 2.96 11.43
N LYS A 361 10.91 2.33 10.71
CA LYS A 361 9.93 3.01 9.86
C LYS A 361 8.70 3.51 10.61
N VAL A 362 8.48 3.08 11.86
CA VAL A 362 7.35 3.50 12.71
C VAL A 362 7.16 5.02 12.78
N PRO A 363 8.20 5.84 13.04
CA PRO A 363 8.07 7.30 13.11
C PRO A 363 7.65 7.97 11.79
N PHE A 364 7.71 7.26 10.65
CA PHE A 364 7.37 7.79 9.33
C PHE A 364 5.96 7.37 8.88
N GLY A 365 5.05 7.08 9.82
CA GLY A 365 3.64 6.79 9.53
C GLY A 365 3.19 5.33 9.73
N LEU A 366 4.05 4.46 10.28
CA LEU A 366 3.70 3.08 10.61
C LEU A 366 3.34 2.86 12.09
N GLU A 367 3.11 3.92 12.87
CA GLU A 367 2.70 3.84 14.29
C GLU A 367 1.51 2.90 14.54
N GLN A 368 0.59 2.85 13.59
CA GLN A 368 -0.56 1.96 13.60
C GLN A 368 -0.22 0.46 13.62
N LEU A 369 1.01 0.06 13.27
CA LEU A 369 1.47 -1.33 13.33
C LEU A 369 2.03 -1.72 14.70
N THR A 370 2.31 -0.74 15.56
CA THR A 370 2.89 -0.96 16.90
C THR A 370 2.16 -2.04 17.69
N PRO A 371 0.81 -2.04 17.83
CA PRO A 371 0.11 -3.06 18.60
C PRO A 371 0.29 -4.46 18.01
N SER A 372 0.27 -4.59 16.69
CA SER A 372 0.48 -5.88 16.00
C SER A 372 1.90 -6.39 16.13
N LEU A 373 2.89 -5.50 16.12
CA LEU A 373 4.29 -5.85 16.35
C LEU A 373 4.53 -6.30 17.80
N VAL A 374 3.93 -5.60 18.78
CA VAL A 374 3.96 -6.00 20.19
C VAL A 374 3.30 -7.36 20.37
N HIS A 375 2.09 -7.55 19.81
CA HIS A 375 1.38 -8.82 19.85
C HIS A 375 2.21 -9.95 19.20
N CYS A 376 2.84 -9.70 18.06
CA CYS A 376 3.71 -10.66 17.37
C CYS A 376 4.93 -11.05 18.23
N GLY A 377 5.66 -10.08 18.78
CA GLY A 377 6.84 -10.35 19.63
C GLY A 377 6.46 -11.19 20.86
N VAL A 378 5.34 -10.83 21.48
CA VAL A 378 4.71 -11.58 22.56
C VAL A 378 4.33 -13.01 22.14
N TYR A 379 3.64 -13.17 21.00
CA TYR A 379 3.18 -14.45 20.49
C TYR A 379 4.36 -15.38 20.16
N ILE A 380 5.44 -14.86 19.58
CA ILE A 380 6.67 -15.61 19.31
C ILE A 380 7.29 -16.08 20.63
N MET A 381 7.41 -15.19 21.63
CA MET A 381 7.94 -15.57 22.95
C MET A 381 7.12 -16.69 23.59
N ASP A 382 5.80 -16.56 23.61
CA ASP A 382 4.92 -17.55 24.26
C ASP A 382 4.91 -18.89 23.51
N SER A 383 4.94 -18.86 22.18
CA SER A 383 4.81 -20.05 21.35
C SER A 383 6.11 -20.85 21.20
N MET A 384 7.26 -20.19 21.36
CA MET A 384 8.60 -20.80 21.27
C MET A 384 9.27 -20.96 22.64
N ALA A 385 8.60 -20.59 23.73
CA ALA A 385 9.08 -20.83 25.08
C ALA A 385 9.35 -22.33 25.35
N PRO A 386 10.40 -22.67 26.10
CA PRO A 386 10.69 -24.05 26.45
C PRO A 386 9.54 -24.64 27.28
N LYS A 387 8.93 -25.73 26.77
CA LYS A 387 7.70 -26.35 27.29
C LYS A 387 7.81 -27.04 28.66
N SER A 388 8.94 -26.94 29.37
CA SER A 388 9.08 -27.52 30.71
C SER A 388 9.87 -26.60 31.66
N PRO A 389 9.20 -26.05 32.70
CA PRO A 389 9.86 -25.49 33.86
C PRO A 389 10.48 -26.55 34.78
N TRP A 390 10.02 -27.81 34.71
CA TRP A 390 10.30 -28.84 35.73
C TRP A 390 11.50 -29.75 35.40
N MET A 391 11.91 -29.87 34.13
CA MET A 391 13.05 -30.72 33.73
C MET A 391 14.34 -29.97 33.40
N ALA A 392 14.40 -28.66 33.64
CA ALA A 392 15.68 -27.96 33.61
C ALA A 392 16.38 -28.17 34.97
N SER A 393 16.92 -29.36 35.18
CA SER A 393 17.91 -29.62 36.24
C SER A 393 18.95 -28.50 36.21
N ASP A 394 19.33 -28.01 37.39
CA ASP A 394 20.39 -27.03 37.67
C ASP A 394 21.70 -27.33 36.93
N LYS A 395 21.75 -26.97 35.65
CA LYS A 395 22.95 -26.93 34.81
C LYS A 395 23.12 -25.52 34.24
N GLU A 396 22.93 -24.50 35.08
CA GLU A 396 23.28 -23.11 34.72
C GLU A 396 24.81 -22.89 34.66
N VAL A 397 25.65 -23.84 35.12
CA VAL A 397 27.10 -23.63 35.22
C VAL A 397 27.88 -23.97 33.94
N THR A 398 27.29 -24.61 32.92
CA THR A 398 27.99 -25.04 31.69
C THR A 398 27.36 -24.56 30.38
N LYS A 399 26.67 -23.41 30.38
CA LYS A 399 25.94 -22.90 29.20
C LYS A 399 26.78 -22.14 28.15
N LYS A 400 28.12 -22.09 28.27
CA LYS A 400 28.96 -21.28 27.35
C LYS A 400 29.36 -21.95 26.02
N LEU A 401 29.02 -23.22 25.77
CA LEU A 401 29.56 -23.97 24.62
C LEU A 401 28.53 -24.75 23.78
N THR A 402 27.22 -24.64 24.05
CA THR A 402 26.19 -25.29 23.21
C THR A 402 25.52 -24.27 22.29
N PRO A 403 25.36 -24.55 20.98
CA PRO A 403 24.64 -23.67 20.08
C PRO A 403 23.20 -23.52 20.55
N LYS A 404 22.68 -22.28 20.54
CA LYS A 404 21.31 -21.97 20.95
C LYS A 404 20.33 -22.77 20.09
N SER A 405 19.33 -23.38 20.72
CA SER A 405 18.30 -24.11 19.98
C SER A 405 17.42 -23.14 19.16
N PRO A 406 16.77 -23.59 18.06
CA PRO A 406 15.87 -22.75 17.27
C PRO A 406 14.74 -22.09 18.09
N ASN A 407 14.25 -22.78 19.12
CA ASN A 407 13.23 -22.24 20.03
C ASN A 407 13.79 -21.16 20.96
N GLU A 408 15.04 -21.32 21.44
CA GLU A 408 15.71 -20.28 22.22
C GLU A 408 15.99 -19.03 21.38
N LEU A 409 16.42 -19.20 20.12
CA LEU A 409 16.59 -18.10 19.15
C LEU A 409 15.27 -17.39 18.85
N GLY A 410 14.18 -18.14 18.69
CA GLY A 410 12.84 -17.56 18.53
C GLY A 410 12.38 -16.76 19.75
N CYS A 411 12.58 -17.29 20.96
CA CYS A 411 12.26 -16.56 22.18
C CYS A 411 13.11 -15.28 22.34
N GLU A 412 14.39 -15.34 21.96
CA GLU A 412 15.27 -14.16 21.93
C GLU A 412 14.80 -13.13 20.90
N LEU A 413 14.43 -13.57 19.69
CA LEU A 413 13.86 -12.69 18.66
C LEU A 413 12.65 -11.92 19.18
N GLY A 414 11.67 -12.61 19.78
CA GLY A 414 10.48 -11.97 20.33
C GLY A 414 10.82 -10.96 21.43
N ALA A 415 11.76 -11.29 22.31
CA ALA A 415 12.24 -10.37 23.34
C ALA A 415 12.97 -9.15 22.75
N THR A 416 13.80 -9.35 21.72
CA THR A 416 14.51 -8.25 21.04
C THR A 416 13.54 -7.34 20.29
N ILE A 417 12.52 -7.88 19.62
CA ILE A 417 11.47 -7.08 18.96
C ILE A 417 10.80 -6.16 19.99
N LEU A 418 10.35 -6.71 21.12
CA LEU A 418 9.72 -5.91 22.18
C LEU A 418 10.67 -4.85 22.75
N ALA A 419 11.95 -5.20 22.95
CA ALA A 419 12.96 -4.25 23.44
C ALA A 419 13.22 -3.11 22.45
N GLU A 420 13.27 -3.38 21.14
CA GLU A 420 13.45 -2.34 20.13
C GLU A 420 12.20 -1.44 20.04
N ILE A 421 11.00 -2.00 20.08
CA ILE A 421 9.75 -1.18 20.12
C ILE A 421 9.73 -0.31 21.38
N PHE A 422 10.12 -0.86 22.54
CA PHE A 422 10.14 -0.11 23.81
C PHE A 422 11.06 1.13 23.74
N LYS A 423 12.22 0.99 23.10
CA LYS A 423 13.18 2.10 22.90
C LYS A 423 12.62 3.14 21.95
N THR A 424 12.07 2.71 20.81
CA THR A 424 11.66 3.62 19.73
C THR A 424 10.31 4.29 19.99
N GLN A 425 9.35 3.60 20.61
CA GLN A 425 7.96 4.03 20.71
C GLN A 425 7.49 4.19 22.15
N ALA A 426 7.45 5.44 22.63
CA ALA A 426 7.01 5.76 23.99
C ALA A 426 5.58 5.28 24.29
N SER A 427 4.65 5.40 23.35
CA SER A 427 3.26 4.99 23.54
C SER A 427 3.07 3.48 23.75
N ALA A 428 4.04 2.65 23.32
CA ALA A 428 3.99 1.19 23.45
C ALA A 428 4.53 0.69 24.79
N ARG A 429 5.31 1.51 25.51
CA ARG A 429 6.06 1.08 26.71
C ARG A 429 5.16 0.51 27.79
N THR A 430 4.06 1.20 28.06
CA THR A 430 3.03 0.78 29.02
C THR A 430 2.44 -0.59 28.67
N GLU A 431 2.02 -0.77 27.42
CA GLU A 431 1.43 -2.03 26.94
C GLU A 431 2.43 -3.19 26.98
N ILE A 432 3.69 -2.94 26.62
CA ILE A 432 4.77 -3.93 26.68
C ILE A 432 5.03 -4.35 28.13
N LEU A 433 5.13 -3.39 29.05
CA LEU A 433 5.33 -3.68 30.47
C LEU A 433 4.16 -4.46 31.06
N ASP A 434 2.91 -4.10 30.75
CA ASP A 434 1.73 -4.84 31.21
C ASP A 434 1.75 -6.29 30.71
N ASN A 435 2.11 -6.49 29.43
CA ASN A 435 2.27 -7.80 28.84
C ASN A 435 3.38 -8.63 29.51
N ILE A 436 4.50 -8.01 29.85
CA ILE A 436 5.62 -8.67 30.53
C ILE A 436 5.22 -9.01 31.98
N MET A 437 4.60 -8.08 32.69
CA MET A 437 4.22 -8.25 34.10
C MET A 437 3.11 -9.28 34.29
N SER A 438 2.06 -9.21 33.46
CA SER A 438 1.02 -10.24 33.42
C SER A 438 1.63 -11.62 33.22
N ARG A 439 2.64 -11.74 32.35
CA ARG A 439 3.40 -12.99 32.18
C ARG A 439 4.21 -13.35 33.42
N ILE A 440 4.96 -12.46 34.06
CA ILE A 440 5.71 -12.80 35.28
C ILE A 440 4.79 -13.38 36.36
N VAL A 441 3.63 -12.74 36.54
CA VAL A 441 2.64 -13.13 37.54
C VAL A 441 1.96 -14.46 37.18
N THR A 442 1.68 -14.71 35.89
CA THR A 442 0.92 -15.89 35.45
C THR A 442 1.77 -17.07 34.95
N LYS A 443 3.00 -16.82 34.48
CA LYS A 443 3.90 -17.76 33.80
C LYS A 443 5.38 -17.46 34.14
N SER A 444 6.05 -18.38 34.83
CA SER A 444 7.49 -18.29 35.13
C SER A 444 8.33 -18.15 33.85
N THR A 445 8.68 -16.93 33.45
CA THR A 445 9.44 -16.61 32.23
C THR A 445 10.88 -16.21 32.59
N LYS A 446 11.84 -16.53 31.70
CA LYS A 446 13.28 -16.55 32.03
C LYS A 446 14.07 -15.30 31.64
N ASN A 447 13.55 -14.42 30.78
CA ASN A 447 14.32 -13.31 30.21
C ASN A 447 13.55 -12.00 30.27
N ILE A 448 13.70 -11.23 31.35
CA ILE A 448 13.03 -9.95 31.52
C ILE A 448 14.04 -8.93 32.03
N VAL A 449 14.23 -7.90 31.19
CA VAL A 449 15.05 -6.69 31.38
C VAL A 449 16.56 -6.91 31.51
N LYS A 450 17.25 -6.75 30.39
CA LYS A 450 18.56 -6.10 30.35
C LYS A 450 18.44 -4.93 29.37
N ASN A 451 18.85 -3.75 29.84
CA ASN A 451 18.94 -2.47 29.13
C ASN A 451 17.71 -1.56 29.26
N SER A 452 17.99 -0.26 29.45
CA SER A 452 17.09 0.89 29.70
C SER A 452 16.68 1.12 31.18
N SER A 453 17.60 1.64 31.99
CA SER A 453 17.32 2.07 33.38
C SER A 453 16.69 3.46 33.50
N GLU A 454 16.86 4.35 32.51
CA GLU A 454 16.37 5.74 32.58
C GLU A 454 14.91 5.86 32.10
N GLU A 455 14.51 5.06 31.11
CA GLU A 455 13.16 5.07 30.52
C GLU A 455 12.11 4.32 31.37
N LEU A 456 12.57 3.63 32.43
CA LEU A 456 11.72 2.83 33.31
C LEU A 456 11.09 3.65 34.47
N GLU A 457 11.58 4.87 34.72
CA GLU A 457 11.18 5.67 35.89
C GLU A 457 9.68 6.02 35.90
N GLU A 458 9.10 6.33 34.74
CA GLU A 458 7.69 6.69 34.58
C GLU A 458 6.74 5.51 34.88
N HIS A 459 7.24 4.27 34.81
CA HIS A 459 6.43 3.06 34.97
C HIS A 459 6.70 2.31 36.29
N LEU A 460 7.52 2.87 37.19
CA LEU A 460 7.85 2.28 38.49
C LEU A 460 6.66 1.90 39.38
N PRO A 461 5.53 2.64 39.42
CA PRO A 461 4.38 2.26 40.22
C PRO A 461 3.81 0.88 39.86
N ARG A 462 3.80 0.52 38.57
CA ARG A 462 3.30 -0.79 38.11
C ARG A 462 4.27 -1.92 38.35
N ILE A 463 5.57 -1.64 38.22
CA ILE A 463 6.63 -2.57 38.62
C ILE A 463 6.51 -2.88 40.10
N LYS A 464 6.20 -1.87 40.93
CA LYS A 464 5.92 -2.04 42.35
C LYS A 464 4.69 -2.93 42.61
N GLU A 465 3.58 -2.76 41.90
CA GLU A 465 2.41 -3.65 42.03
C GLU A 465 2.77 -5.12 41.72
N SER A 466 3.62 -5.35 40.72
CA SER A 466 4.05 -6.72 40.37
C SER A 466 4.92 -7.36 41.46
N LEU A 467 5.65 -6.54 42.23
CA LEU A 467 6.42 -6.96 43.39
C LEU A 467 5.54 -7.27 44.60
N ASP A 468 4.32 -6.75 44.72
CA ASP A 468 3.40 -7.16 45.78
C ASP A 468 3.01 -8.64 45.65
N TYR A 469 3.11 -9.23 44.44
CA TYR A 469 2.91 -10.65 44.21
C TYR A 469 4.15 -11.52 44.45
N LEU A 470 5.28 -10.94 44.89
CA LEU A 470 6.57 -11.64 44.98
C LEU A 470 6.51 -12.91 45.84
N SER A 471 5.71 -12.92 46.92
CA SER A 471 5.53 -14.09 47.79
C SER A 471 4.78 -15.25 47.12
N PHE A 472 4.02 -14.97 46.06
CA PHE A 472 3.27 -15.98 45.29
C PHE A 472 4.05 -16.51 44.08
N LEU A 473 5.19 -15.90 43.75
CA LEU A 473 6.04 -16.33 42.63
C LEU A 473 6.93 -17.51 43.05
N SER A 474 7.28 -18.37 42.09
CA SER A 474 8.31 -19.39 42.33
C SER A 474 9.65 -18.73 42.70
N LEU A 475 10.45 -19.36 43.57
CA LEU A 475 11.75 -18.82 44.02
C LEU A 475 12.64 -18.40 42.85
N THR A 476 12.70 -19.22 41.79
CA THR A 476 13.51 -18.92 40.61
C THR A 476 13.03 -17.67 39.88
N THR A 477 11.71 -17.45 39.77
CA THR A 477 11.12 -16.25 39.18
C THR A 477 11.38 -15.03 40.05
N ALA A 478 11.18 -15.16 41.37
CA ALA A 478 11.41 -14.09 42.33
C ALA A 478 12.88 -13.61 42.31
N VAL A 479 13.84 -14.54 42.31
CA VAL A 479 15.28 -14.19 42.22
C VAL A 479 15.61 -13.48 40.91
N ARG A 480 15.07 -13.92 39.77
CA ARG A 480 15.31 -13.26 38.47
C ARG A 480 14.65 -11.88 38.40
N LEU A 481 13.43 -11.74 38.91
CA LEU A 481 12.75 -10.46 39.01
C LEU A 481 13.55 -9.48 39.88
N MET A 482 14.03 -9.94 41.04
CA MET A 482 14.90 -9.16 41.93
C MET A 482 16.22 -8.75 41.26
N ALA A 483 16.80 -9.63 40.44
CA ALA A 483 17.99 -9.30 39.66
C ALA A 483 17.70 -8.24 38.57
N ALA A 484 16.55 -8.31 37.91
CA ALA A 484 16.12 -7.38 36.87
C ALA A 484 15.83 -5.97 37.42
N VAL A 485 15.21 -5.87 38.60
CA VAL A 485 14.90 -4.56 39.24
C VAL A 485 16.04 -4.02 40.11
N LYS A 486 17.16 -4.75 40.22
CA LYS A 486 18.29 -4.37 41.09
C LYS A 486 18.87 -3.01 40.73
N ASP A 487 19.11 -2.75 39.45
CA ASP A 487 19.74 -1.51 38.98
C ASP A 487 18.80 -0.32 39.18
N VAL A 488 17.49 -0.54 38.95
CA VAL A 488 16.43 0.44 39.25
C VAL A 488 16.38 0.77 40.74
N ALA A 489 16.41 -0.24 41.62
CA ALA A 489 16.43 -0.05 43.08
C ALA A 489 17.73 0.62 43.57
N ARG A 490 18.82 0.56 42.81
CA ARG A 490 20.06 1.27 43.14
C ARG A 490 19.94 2.77 42.90
N VAL A 491 19.25 3.16 41.83
CA VAL A 491 19.11 4.57 41.42
C VAL A 491 17.92 5.25 42.11
N ASN A 492 16.78 4.57 42.23
CA ASN A 492 15.54 5.15 42.74
C ASN A 492 15.29 4.78 44.21
N LYS A 493 15.55 5.75 45.12
CA LYS A 493 15.39 5.56 46.58
C LYS A 493 13.94 5.25 47.01
N PRO A 494 12.90 5.98 46.56
CA PRO A 494 11.50 5.66 46.91
C PRO A 494 11.06 4.23 46.50
N PHE A 495 11.49 3.78 45.32
CA PHE A 495 11.24 2.43 44.85
C PHE A 495 11.94 1.39 45.73
N ARG A 496 13.21 1.61 46.07
CA ARG A 496 13.97 0.74 46.98
C ARG A 496 13.32 0.61 48.35
N ASP A 497 12.89 1.73 48.94
CA ASP A 497 12.26 1.73 50.26
C ASP A 497 10.92 0.96 50.22
N SER A 498 10.16 1.09 49.13
CA SER A 498 8.96 0.27 48.88
C SER A 498 9.27 -1.22 48.75
N LEU A 499 10.31 -1.59 48.00
CA LEU A 499 10.76 -2.97 47.83
C LEU A 499 11.18 -3.61 49.17
N ILE A 500 11.88 -2.86 50.03
CA ILE A 500 12.25 -3.31 51.38
C ILE A 500 11.00 -3.60 52.22
N LEU A 501 9.96 -2.75 52.13
CA LEU A 501 8.70 -2.98 52.85
C LEU A 501 7.99 -4.25 52.36
N ILE A 502 7.95 -4.48 51.05
CA ILE A 502 7.36 -5.69 50.46
C ILE A 502 8.11 -6.94 50.95
N LEU A 503 9.44 -6.95 50.85
CA LEU A 503 10.28 -8.05 51.33
C LEU A 503 10.10 -8.29 52.84
N ARG A 504 10.01 -7.22 53.64
CA ARG A 504 9.77 -7.33 55.08
C ARG A 504 8.42 -7.97 55.37
N LYS A 505 7.36 -7.61 54.63
CA LYS A 505 6.05 -8.25 54.75
C LYS A 505 6.10 -9.73 54.35
N ALA A 506 6.82 -10.05 53.28
CA ALA A 506 6.98 -11.41 52.79
C ALA A 506 7.71 -12.34 53.78
N LEU A 507 8.55 -11.81 54.69
CA LEU A 507 9.16 -12.61 55.76
C LEU A 507 8.16 -13.16 56.79
N PHE A 508 6.96 -12.57 56.86
CA PHE A 508 5.89 -13.00 57.77
C PHE A 508 4.76 -13.77 57.06
N SER A 509 4.90 -13.96 55.74
CA SER A 509 4.10 -14.86 54.90
C SER A 509 4.75 -16.23 54.85
#